data_AF-A0A929DVU0-F1
#
_entry.id   AF-A0A929DVU0-F1
#
_cell.length_a   1.000
_cell.length_b   1.000
_cell.length_c   1.000
_cell.angle_alpha   90.00
_cell.angle_beta   90.00
_cell.angle_gamma   90.00
#
_symmetry.space_group_name_H-M   'P 1'
#
loop_
_entity.id
_entity.type
_entity.pdbx_description
1 polymer ?
#
loop_
_entity_poly.entity_id
_entity_poly.type
_entity_poly.pdbx_seq_one_letter_code
_entity_poly.pdbx_strand_id
1 'polypeptide(L)'
;MKNKKITFAHLYIYIFIYMQFKQLDLKPQGTWLTRTVNSPRFKTTLTAILVGALIGFLFFYFTEGRLMESIPSKEVVKSLLIGGFFGFFITNSPCARGRC
;
A
#
# COMPACT_ATOMS: atom_id res chain seq x y z
N MET A 1 16.85 53.57 1.50
CA MET A 1 15.89 52.78 0.67
C MET A 1 16.49 51.58 -0.08
N LYS A 2 17.82 51.36 -0.13
CA LYS A 2 18.42 50.21 -0.84
C LYS A 2 18.26 48.86 -0.11
N ASN A 3 18.24 48.86 1.23
CA ASN A 3 18.22 47.63 2.03
C ASN A 3 16.90 46.82 1.96
N LYS A 4 15.76 47.47 1.68
CA LYS A 4 14.44 46.82 1.64
C LYS A 4 14.18 46.04 0.34
N LYS A 5 14.93 46.33 -0.74
CA LYS A 5 14.81 45.62 -2.03
C LYS A 5 15.55 44.28 -2.01
N ILE A 6 16.64 44.19 -1.26
CA ILE A 6 17.47 42.97 -1.16
C ILE A 6 16.73 41.87 -0.38
N THR A 7 16.01 42.24 0.68
CA THR A 7 15.20 41.29 1.46
C THR A 7 14.01 40.72 0.69
N PHE A 8 13.39 41.51 -0.19
CA PHE A 8 12.28 41.05 -1.02
C PHE A 8 12.71 40.03 -2.09
N ALA A 9 13.88 40.23 -2.71
CA ALA A 9 14.43 39.30 -3.69
C ALA A 9 14.76 37.94 -3.05
N HIS A 10 15.36 37.94 -1.87
CA HIS A 10 15.67 36.69 -1.14
C HIS A 10 14.42 35.91 -0.75
N LEU A 11 13.37 36.62 -0.28
CA LEU A 11 12.10 35.98 0.05
C LEU A 11 11.44 35.36 -1.18
N TYR A 12 11.47 36.07 -2.32
CA TYR A 12 10.89 35.56 -3.56
C TYR A 12 11.63 34.34 -4.10
N ILE A 13 12.97 34.35 -4.05
CA ILE A 13 13.80 33.20 -4.44
C ILE A 13 13.52 32.00 -3.52
N TYR A 14 13.41 32.21 -2.22
CA TYR A 14 13.12 31.15 -1.26
C TYR A 14 11.74 30.52 -1.52
N ILE A 15 10.72 31.35 -1.77
CA ILE A 15 9.37 30.88 -2.10
C ILE A 15 9.37 30.11 -3.43
N PHE A 16 10.09 30.61 -4.45
CA PHE A 16 10.18 29.95 -5.75
C PHE A 16 10.86 28.59 -5.67
N ILE A 17 11.98 28.49 -4.92
CA ILE A 17 12.68 27.23 -4.67
C ILE A 17 11.78 26.27 -3.88
N TYR A 18 11.08 26.74 -2.85
CA TYR A 18 10.18 25.91 -2.04
C TYR A 18 9.00 25.34 -2.86
N MET A 19 8.41 26.15 -3.74
CA MET A 19 7.31 25.73 -4.64
C MET A 19 7.78 24.67 -5.65
N GLN A 20 8.98 24.83 -6.21
CA GLN A 20 9.58 23.86 -7.14
C GLN A 20 9.98 22.55 -6.44
N PHE A 21 10.47 22.62 -5.20
CA PHE A 21 10.85 21.44 -4.42
C PHE A 21 9.64 20.57 -4.07
N LYS A 22 8.51 21.18 -3.68
CA LYS A 22 7.25 20.45 -3.47
C LYS A 22 6.77 19.70 -4.71
N GLN A 23 7.01 20.23 -5.91
CA GLN A 23 6.64 19.55 -7.16
C GLN A 23 7.54 18.35 -7.49
N LEU A 24 8.81 18.34 -7.03
CA LEU A 24 9.73 17.21 -7.23
C LEU A 24 9.41 16.01 -6.32
N ASP A 25 8.87 16.23 -5.12
CA ASP A 25 8.43 15.16 -4.20
C ASP A 25 7.05 14.56 -4.56
N LEU A 26 6.28 15.24 -5.41
CA LEU A 26 4.94 14.79 -5.84
C LEU A 26 4.94 13.99 -7.14
N LYS A 27 6.05 13.96 -7.89
CA LYS A 27 6.18 13.06 -9.05
C LYS A 27 6.43 11.64 -8.55
N PRO A 28 5.51 10.68 -8.77
CA PRO A 28 5.76 9.29 -8.40
C PRO A 28 6.96 8.79 -9.22
N GLN A 29 8.09 8.57 -8.56
CA GLN A 29 9.26 7.94 -9.18
C GLN A 29 8.96 6.45 -9.37
N GLY A 30 8.73 6.04 -10.63
CA GLY A 30 8.55 4.64 -11.03
C GLY A 30 7.20 4.33 -11.68
N THR A 31 7.08 3.12 -12.22
CA THR A 31 5.83 2.54 -12.73
C THR A 31 4.77 2.41 -11.62
N TRP A 32 3.48 2.40 -11.95
CA TRP A 32 2.44 2.27 -10.91
C TRP A 32 2.66 1.01 -10.06
N LEU A 33 3.12 -0.09 -10.71
CA LEU A 33 3.30 -1.39 -10.07
C LEU A 33 4.37 -1.35 -8.99
N THR A 34 5.54 -0.77 -9.30
CA THR A 34 6.63 -0.62 -8.33
C THR A 34 6.22 0.27 -7.16
N ARG A 35 5.40 1.30 -7.40
CA ARG A 35 4.85 2.15 -6.33
C ARG A 35 3.90 1.38 -5.39
N THR A 36 3.04 0.54 -5.94
CA THR A 36 2.10 -0.25 -5.13
C THR A 36 2.83 -1.29 -4.29
N VAL A 37 3.77 -2.04 -4.87
CA VAL A 37 4.49 -3.12 -4.19
C VAL A 37 5.46 -2.58 -3.14
N ASN A 38 6.10 -1.44 -3.40
CA ASN A 38 7.07 -0.88 -2.45
C ASN A 38 6.43 -0.03 -1.35
N SER A 39 5.11 0.16 -1.38
CA SER A 39 4.40 0.90 -0.33
C SER A 39 4.47 0.16 1.01
N PRO A 40 4.69 0.87 2.13
CA PRO A 40 4.78 0.24 3.46
C PRO A 40 3.49 -0.51 3.82
N ARG A 41 2.34 0.03 3.40
CA ARG A 41 1.02 -0.60 3.60
C ARG A 41 0.91 -1.94 2.90
N PHE A 42 1.39 -2.05 1.66
CA PHE A 42 1.39 -3.32 0.94
C PHE A 42 2.30 -4.35 1.60
N LYS A 43 3.48 -3.93 2.09
CA LYS A 43 4.40 -4.83 2.81
C LYS A 43 3.76 -5.40 4.08
N THR A 44 3.12 -4.58 4.90
CA THR A 44 2.42 -5.03 6.12
C THR A 44 1.25 -5.96 5.80
N THR A 45 0.48 -5.66 4.75
CA THR A 45 -0.61 -6.54 4.32
C THR A 45 -0.06 -7.88 3.82
N LEU A 46 1.02 -7.87 3.03
CA LEU A 46 1.65 -9.08 2.51
C LEU A 46 2.21 -9.96 3.62
N THR A 47 2.89 -9.37 4.62
CA THR A 47 3.40 -10.13 5.76
C THR A 47 2.28 -10.72 6.61
N ALA A 48 1.19 -9.98 6.84
CA ALA A 48 0.02 -10.49 7.56
C ALA A 48 -0.63 -11.68 6.83
N ILE A 49 -0.77 -11.59 5.50
CA ILE A 49 -1.29 -12.70 4.67
C ILE A 49 -0.39 -13.92 4.78
N LEU A 50 0.93 -13.76 4.65
CA LEU A 50 1.90 -14.86 4.75
C LEU A 50 1.87 -15.53 6.13
N VAL A 51 1.83 -14.74 7.21
CA VAL A 51 1.76 -15.26 8.57
C VAL A 51 0.45 -16.02 8.79
N GLY A 52 -0.69 -15.45 8.37
CA GLY A 52 -1.98 -16.13 8.48
C GLY A 52 -2.03 -17.43 7.67
N ALA A 53 -1.46 -17.44 6.46
CA ALA A 53 -1.39 -18.63 5.63
C ALA A 53 -0.51 -19.73 6.26
N LEU A 54 0.65 -19.38 6.81
CA LEU A 54 1.54 -20.33 7.49
C LEU A 54 0.89 -20.93 8.73
N ILE A 55 0.25 -20.11 9.56
CA ILE A 55 -0.46 -20.58 10.75
C ILE A 55 -1.62 -21.49 10.37
N GLY A 56 -2.43 -21.10 9.39
CA GLY A 56 -3.55 -21.91 8.91
C GLY A 56 -3.07 -23.24 8.32
N PHE A 57 -1.98 -23.24 7.56
CA PHE A 57 -1.35 -24.44 7.01
C PHE A 57 -0.86 -25.38 8.12
N LEU A 58 -0.10 -24.86 9.08
CA LEU A 58 0.38 -25.64 10.22
C LEU A 58 -0.79 -26.24 11.01
N PHE A 59 -1.82 -25.43 11.28
CA PHE A 59 -3.01 -25.89 11.98
C PHE A 59 -3.68 -27.06 11.24
N PHE A 60 -4.00 -26.91 9.96
CA PHE A 60 -4.61 -27.96 9.16
C PHE A 60 -3.76 -29.23 9.06
N TYR A 61 -2.44 -29.08 8.91
CA TYR A 61 -1.51 -30.20 8.82
C TYR A 61 -1.52 -31.04 10.11
N PHE A 62 -1.54 -30.39 11.28
CA PHE A 62 -1.51 -31.10 12.57
C PHE A 62 -2.89 -31.59 13.04
N THR A 63 -3.98 -30.89 12.72
CA THR A 63 -5.32 -31.23 13.24
C THR A 63 -6.10 -32.17 12.33
N GLU A 64 -6.07 -31.96 11.01
CA GLU A 64 -6.93 -32.71 10.11
C GLU A 64 -6.22 -33.89 9.44
N GLY A 65 -4.87 -33.93 9.44
CA GLY A 65 -4.09 -35.03 8.87
C GLY A 65 -4.39 -35.32 7.39
N ARG A 66 -5.09 -34.40 6.70
CA ARG A 66 -5.49 -34.53 5.31
C ARG A 66 -4.28 -34.27 4.41
N LEU A 67 -4.00 -35.18 3.49
CA LEU A 67 -3.12 -34.87 2.38
C LEU A 67 -3.74 -33.71 1.56
N MET A 68 -2.90 -32.73 1.17
CA MET A 68 -3.26 -31.59 0.32
C MET A 68 -3.98 -31.97 -0.98
N GLU A 69 -3.96 -33.25 -1.34
CA GLU A 69 -4.68 -33.87 -2.46
C GLU A 69 -6.22 -33.73 -2.33
N SER A 70 -6.75 -33.55 -1.11
CA SER A 70 -8.19 -33.41 -0.90
C SER A 70 -8.72 -31.99 -1.07
N ILE A 71 -7.87 -30.99 -1.34
CA ILE A 71 -8.32 -29.60 -1.53
C ILE A 71 -8.58 -29.37 -3.03
N PRO A 72 -9.84 -29.32 -3.47
CA PRO A 72 -10.14 -29.15 -4.88
C PRO A 72 -9.79 -27.71 -5.31
N SER A 73 -9.05 -27.57 -6.41
CA SER A 73 -8.54 -26.28 -6.91
C SER A 73 -9.64 -25.24 -7.14
N LYS A 74 -10.84 -25.70 -7.50
CA LYS A 74 -12.06 -24.87 -7.64
C LYS A 74 -12.43 -24.11 -6.35
N GLU A 75 -12.22 -24.72 -5.20
CA GLU A 75 -12.59 -24.16 -3.89
C GLU A 75 -11.55 -23.14 -3.41
N VAL A 76 -10.27 -23.39 -3.74
CA VAL A 76 -9.19 -22.41 -3.56
C VAL A 76 -9.45 -21.15 -4.38
N VAL A 77 -9.74 -21.29 -5.68
CA VAL A 77 -10.03 -20.15 -6.57
C VAL A 77 -11.25 -19.38 -6.08
N LYS A 78 -12.32 -20.06 -5.68
CA LYS A 78 -13.52 -19.42 -5.10
C LYS A 78 -13.17 -18.61 -3.86
N SER A 79 -12.37 -19.17 -2.94
CA SER A 79 -11.95 -18.50 -1.72
C SER A 79 -11.07 -17.28 -2.00
N LEU A 80 -10.18 -17.39 -3.00
CA LEU A 80 -9.31 -16.30 -3.46
C LEU A 80 -10.12 -15.15 -4.06
N LEU A 81 -11.13 -15.46 -4.87
CA LEU A 81 -12.02 -14.47 -5.47
C LEU A 81 -12.87 -13.76 -4.42
N ILE A 82 -13.48 -14.50 -3.50
CA ILE A 82 -14.30 -13.92 -2.42
C ILE A 82 -13.43 -13.07 -1.50
N GLY A 83 -12.29 -13.59 -1.05
CA GLY A 83 -11.35 -12.85 -0.20
C GLY A 83 -10.80 -11.61 -0.89
N GLY A 84 -10.43 -11.72 -2.17
CA GLY A 84 -9.97 -10.60 -2.98
C GLY A 84 -11.04 -9.53 -3.19
N PHE A 85 -12.29 -9.93 -3.44
CA PHE A 85 -13.42 -9.02 -3.57
C PHE A 85 -13.65 -8.22 -2.28
N PHE A 86 -13.77 -8.91 -1.14
CA PHE A 86 -13.93 -8.22 0.16
C PHE A 86 -12.72 -7.34 0.49
N GLY A 87 -11.51 -7.84 0.26
CA GLY A 87 -10.28 -7.06 0.45
C GLY A 87 -10.26 -5.77 -0.38
N PHE A 88 -10.69 -5.84 -1.65
CA PHE A 88 -10.80 -4.69 -2.53
C PHE A 88 -11.80 -3.66 -2.01
N PHE A 89 -12.98 -4.08 -1.57
CA PHE A 89 -13.99 -3.17 -1.01
C PHE A 89 -13.54 -2.51 0.29
N ILE A 90 -12.94 -3.28 1.20
CA ILE A 90 -12.45 -2.75 2.48
C ILE A 90 -11.35 -1.71 2.23
N THR A 91 -10.37 -2.02 1.38
CA THR A 91 -9.25 -1.13 1.08
C THR A 91 -9.63 0.10 0.25
N ASN A 92 -10.69 0.03 -0.57
CA ASN A 92 -11.19 1.16 -1.35
C ASN A 92 -12.34 1.92 -0.69
N SER A 93 -12.78 1.53 0.49
CA SER A 93 -13.81 2.24 1.24
C SER A 93 -13.39 3.69 1.58
N PRO A 94 -14.34 4.63 1.72
CA PRO A 94 -14.06 5.99 2.17
C PRO A 94 -13.44 6.01 3.58
N CYS A 95 -13.80 5.03 4.43
CA CYS A 95 -13.24 4.89 5.76
C CYS A 95 -11.76 4.51 5.78
N ALA A 96 -11.28 3.68 4.84
CA ALA A 96 -9.86 3.38 4.73
C ALA A 96 -8.98 4.61 4.38
N ARG A 97 -9.62 5.71 3.93
CA ARG A 97 -8.99 6.99 3.60
C ARG A 97 -9.20 8.08 4.66
N GLY A 98 -9.72 7.75 5.84
CA GLY A 98 -9.96 8.70 6.92
C GLY A 98 -11.01 9.76 6.57
N ARG A 99 -12.00 9.37 5.74
CA ARG A 99 -13.15 10.22 5.36
C ARG A 99 -14.47 9.68 5.91
N CYS A 100 -14.40 8.86 6.96
CA CYS A 100 -15.42 8.87 7.99
C CYS A 100 -15.00 9.93 9.03
#